data_AF-A0AAD1JXI5-F1
#
_entry.id   AF-A0AAD1JXI5-F1
#
_cell.length_a   1.000
_cell.length_b   1.000
_cell.length_c   1.000
_cell.angle_alpha   90.00
_cell.angle_beta   90.00
_cell.angle_gamma   90.00
#
_symmetry.space_group_name_H-M   'P 1'
#
loop_
_entity.id
_entity.type
_entity.pdbx_description
1 polymer ?
#
loop_
_entity_poly.entity_id
_entity_poly.type
_entity_poly.pdbx_seq_one_letter_code
_entity_poly.pdbx_strand_id
1 'polypeptide(L)'
;MAFIETFAKKNLGIVRREKNQYYYPVLNSKIPKIEINMKAIAIKRMENQVVIQIYTNGIFNYFEIRNKLRPFERSKLMVTQMSLTDYKINIPLEIDLRDYEFWVIYNDYQDQKIERIEKLLSE
;
A
#
# COMPACT_ATOMS: atom_id res chain seq x y z
N MET A 1 38.09 -10.67 -10.68
CA MET A 1 37.03 -10.83 -9.66
C MET A 1 37.06 -9.80 -8.52
N ALA A 2 38.13 -9.02 -8.29
CA ALA A 2 38.21 -8.07 -7.17
C ALA A 2 37.39 -6.77 -7.33
N PHE A 3 37.10 -6.34 -8.56
CA PHE A 3 36.43 -5.05 -8.83
C PHE A 3 34.94 -5.05 -8.43
N ILE A 4 34.25 -6.16 -8.70
CA ILE A 4 32.81 -6.34 -8.40
C ILE A 4 32.56 -6.37 -6.89
N GLU A 5 33.39 -7.10 -6.13
CA GLU A 5 33.30 -7.14 -4.66
C GLU A 5 33.53 -5.77 -4.02
N THR A 6 34.46 -4.99 -4.57
CA THR A 6 34.78 -3.65 -4.06
C THR A 6 33.63 -2.67 -4.31
N PHE A 7 32.99 -2.75 -5.48
CA PHE A 7 31.82 -1.95 -5.83
C PHE A 7 30.60 -2.31 -4.97
N ALA A 8 30.33 -3.60 -4.76
CA ALA A 8 29.24 -4.08 -3.90
C ALA A 8 29.42 -3.66 -2.44
N LYS A 9 30.64 -3.72 -1.89
CA LYS A 9 30.97 -3.22 -0.54
C LYS A 9 30.72 -1.72 -0.40
N LYS A 10 31.19 -0.93 -1.38
CA LYS A 10 31.22 0.54 -1.28
C LYS A 10 29.86 1.18 -1.55
N ASN A 11 29.04 0.59 -2.44
CA ASN A 11 27.74 1.16 -2.83
C ASN A 11 26.53 0.50 -2.16
N LEU A 12 26.61 -0.79 -1.82
CA LEU A 12 25.49 -1.55 -1.26
C LEU A 12 25.69 -1.92 0.23
N GLY A 13 26.84 -1.59 0.83
CA GLY A 13 27.11 -1.87 2.24
C GLY A 13 27.31 -3.36 2.56
N ILE A 14 27.56 -4.20 1.54
CA ILE A 14 27.64 -5.66 1.71
C ILE A 14 29.02 -6.04 2.25
N VAL A 15 29.14 -6.23 3.56
CA VAL A 15 30.38 -6.71 4.21
C VAL A 15 30.32 -8.23 4.40
N ARG A 16 31.44 -8.93 4.16
CA ARG A 16 31.55 -10.38 4.33
C ARG A 16 32.35 -10.69 5.60
N ARG A 17 31.88 -11.62 6.46
CA ARG A 17 32.72 -12.27 7.48
C ARG A 17 32.29 -13.69 7.83
N GLU A 18 33.28 -14.50 8.16
CA GLU A 18 33.25 -15.93 8.51
C GLU A 18 32.64 -16.21 9.90
N LYS A 19 32.12 -17.45 10.05
CA LYS A 19 31.57 -18.11 11.25
C LYS A 19 30.12 -17.78 11.65
N ASN A 20 29.20 -18.67 11.24
CA ASN A 20 27.91 -19.03 11.83
C ASN A 20 27.01 -17.92 12.43
N GLN A 21 26.92 -16.75 11.79
CA GLN A 21 25.90 -15.76 12.12
C GLN A 21 25.17 -15.34 10.83
N TYR A 22 23.84 -15.46 10.84
CA TYR A 22 22.99 -15.04 9.72
C TYR A 22 22.94 -13.51 9.65
N TYR A 23 23.27 -12.91 8.50
CA TYR A 23 23.16 -11.47 8.25
C TYR A 23 21.80 -11.15 7.62
N TYR A 24 21.09 -10.19 8.21
CA TYR A 24 20.12 -9.38 7.46
C TYR A 24 20.89 -8.22 6.81
N PRO A 25 20.75 -7.97 5.50
CA PRO A 25 21.38 -6.82 4.87
C PRO A 25 20.83 -5.52 5.46
N VAL A 26 21.69 -4.70 6.07
CA VAL A 26 21.32 -3.36 6.51
C VAL A 26 21.53 -2.42 5.33
N LEU A 27 20.43 -2.05 4.67
CA LEU A 27 20.43 -1.07 3.60
C LEU A 27 21.02 0.27 4.10
N ASN A 28 21.85 0.91 3.25
CA ASN A 28 22.44 2.21 3.52
C ASN A 28 21.35 3.26 3.79
N SER A 29 21.45 3.96 4.93
CA SER A 29 20.49 4.98 5.38
C SER A 29 20.36 6.19 4.46
N LYS A 30 21.31 6.39 3.53
CA LYS A 30 21.28 7.43 2.50
C LYS A 30 20.54 7.00 1.22
N ILE A 31 20.26 5.72 1.03
CA ILE A 31 19.36 5.28 -0.02
C ILE A 31 17.97 5.77 0.42
N PRO A 32 17.28 6.60 -0.38
CA PRO A 32 15.91 6.96 -0.04
C PRO A 32 15.15 5.66 0.13
N LYS A 33 14.63 5.43 1.34
CA LYS A 33 13.63 4.39 1.58
C LYS A 33 12.40 4.78 0.78
N ILE A 34 12.40 4.53 -0.52
CA ILE A 34 11.17 4.48 -1.28
C ILE A 34 10.54 3.14 -0.91
N GLU A 35 10.12 3.02 0.35
CA GLU A 35 9.14 2.03 0.82
C GLU A 35 7.77 2.49 0.33
N ILE A 36 7.59 2.59 -0.98
CA ILE A 36 6.25 2.59 -1.54
C ILE A 36 6.18 1.41 -2.49
N ASN A 37 6.21 0.21 -1.92
CA ASN A 37 5.71 -0.96 -2.65
C ASN A 37 4.25 -0.73 -3.05
N MET A 38 3.50 -0.04 -2.18
CA MET A 38 2.12 0.40 -2.40
C MET A 38 1.71 1.45 -1.38
N LYS A 39 0.98 2.48 -1.82
CA LYS A 39 0.31 3.48 -0.99
C LYS A 39 -1.04 3.83 -1.56
N ALA A 40 -2.07 3.90 -0.72
CA ALA A 40 -3.42 4.33 -1.08
C ALA A 40 -3.93 5.37 -0.07
N ILE A 41 -4.28 6.55 -0.57
CA ILE A 41 -4.67 7.69 0.28
C ILE A 41 -5.99 8.26 -0.21
N ALA A 42 -6.96 8.41 0.68
CA ALA A 42 -8.16 9.17 0.40
C ALA A 42 -7.86 10.68 0.45
N ILE A 43 -8.14 11.38 -0.65
CA ILE A 43 -7.77 12.80 -0.82
C ILE A 43 -8.97 13.75 -0.79
N LYS A 44 -10.15 13.30 -1.22
CA LYS A 44 -11.35 14.15 -1.33
C LYS A 44 -12.63 13.34 -1.25
N ARG A 45 -13.62 13.80 -0.48
CA ARG A 45 -15.00 13.31 -0.51
C ARG A 45 -15.84 14.10 -1.53
N MET A 46 -16.71 13.41 -2.25
CA MET A 46 -17.67 13.97 -3.20
C MET A 46 -19.00 13.23 -3.02
N GLU A 47 -19.91 13.77 -2.21
CA GLU A 47 -21.20 13.13 -1.89
C GLU A 47 -21.00 11.69 -1.35
N ASN A 48 -21.43 10.68 -2.11
CA ASN A 48 -21.30 9.25 -1.82
C ASN A 48 -20.02 8.62 -2.42
N GLN A 49 -19.12 9.44 -2.96
CA GLN A 49 -17.86 9.00 -3.54
C GLN A 49 -16.65 9.53 -2.77
N VAL A 50 -15.55 8.81 -2.83
CA VAL A 50 -14.24 9.28 -2.34
C VAL A 50 -13.22 9.10 -3.45
N VAL A 51 -12.39 10.12 -3.64
CA VAL A 51 -11.24 10.06 -4.54
C VAL A 51 -10.06 9.48 -3.74
N ILE A 52 -9.52 8.38 -4.25
CA ILE A 52 -8.35 7.68 -3.72
C ILE A 52 -7.21 7.85 -4.69
N GLN A 53 -6.05 8.24 -4.17
CA GLN A 53 -4.81 8.29 -4.90
C GLN A 53 -3.95 7.08 -4.56
N ILE A 54 -3.55 6.32 -5.58
CA ILE A 54 -2.72 5.13 -5.48
C ILE A 54 -1.32 5.43 -6.01
N TYR A 55 -0.31 5.03 -5.25
CA TYR A 55 1.09 4.99 -5.64
C TYR A 55 1.59 3.56 -5.48
N THR A 56 1.83 2.85 -6.58
CA THR A 56 2.27 1.45 -6.53
C THR A 56 3.18 1.14 -7.71
N ASN A 57 4.12 0.22 -7.52
CA ASN A 57 4.84 -0.43 -8.63
C ASN A 57 4.17 -1.74 -9.05
N GLY A 58 3.15 -2.19 -8.32
CA GLY A 58 2.37 -3.38 -8.61
C GLY A 58 1.16 -3.10 -9.50
N ILE A 59 0.52 -4.17 -9.97
CA ILE A 59 -0.72 -4.07 -10.74
C ILE A 59 -1.89 -3.94 -9.75
N PHE A 60 -2.58 -2.80 -9.81
CA PHE A 60 -3.85 -2.60 -9.11
C PHE A 60 -4.90 -3.60 -9.59
N ASN A 61 -5.67 -4.16 -8.66
CA ASN A 61 -6.74 -5.11 -8.98
C ASN A 61 -8.13 -4.53 -8.65
N TYR A 62 -8.44 -4.28 -7.37
CA TYR A 62 -9.71 -3.69 -6.97
C TYR A 62 -9.67 -3.05 -5.57
N PHE A 63 -10.74 -2.33 -5.25
CA PHE A 63 -11.02 -1.84 -3.90
C PHE A 63 -12.05 -2.75 -3.23
N GLU A 64 -11.95 -2.93 -1.92
CA GLU A 64 -12.97 -3.64 -1.14
C GLU A 64 -13.23 -2.98 0.21
N ILE A 65 -14.39 -3.29 0.75
CA ILE A 65 -14.79 -2.99 2.12
C ILE A 65 -14.91 -4.30 2.91
N ARG A 66 -14.39 -4.30 4.14
CA ARG A 66 -14.35 -5.46 5.03
C ARG A 66 -15.05 -5.13 6.33
N ASN A 67 -15.84 -6.06 6.86
CA ASN A 67 -16.34 -5.96 8.23
C ASN A 67 -15.26 -6.42 9.22
N LYS A 68 -14.97 -5.62 10.26
CA LYS A 68 -13.94 -5.90 11.27
C LYS A 68 -14.26 -7.12 12.13
N LEU A 69 -15.54 -7.36 12.42
CA LEU A 69 -16.01 -8.51 13.20
C LEU A 69 -16.17 -9.76 12.35
N ARG A 70 -16.34 -9.58 11.03
CA ARG A 70 -16.50 -10.66 10.05
C ARG A 70 -15.50 -10.51 8.91
N PRO A 71 -14.21 -10.83 9.13
CA PRO A 71 -13.12 -10.53 8.19
C PRO A 71 -13.19 -11.30 6.86
N PHE A 72 -14.05 -12.31 6.78
CA PHE A 72 -14.35 -13.05 5.54
C PHE A 72 -15.50 -12.45 4.74
N GLU A 73 -16.31 -11.57 5.33
CA GLU A 73 -17.32 -10.78 4.61
C GLU A 73 -16.62 -9.60 3.93
N ARG A 74 -16.30 -9.80 2.65
CA ARG A 74 -15.60 -8.84 1.81
C ARG A 74 -16.49 -8.44 0.65
N SER A 75 -16.59 -7.15 0.39
CA SER A 75 -17.39 -6.63 -0.72
C SER A 75 -16.55 -5.73 -1.61
N LYS A 76 -16.47 -6.08 -2.89
CA LYS A 76 -15.77 -5.27 -3.89
C LYS A 76 -16.53 -3.96 -4.11
N LEU A 77 -15.79 -2.86 -4.08
CA LEU A 77 -16.34 -1.53 -4.29
C LEU A 77 -16.37 -1.20 -5.79
N MET A 78 -17.42 -0.49 -6.19
CA MET A 78 -17.51 0.06 -7.53
C MET A 78 -16.52 1.21 -7.67
N VAL A 79 -15.74 1.19 -8.76
CA VAL A 79 -14.67 2.16 -9.00
C VAL A 79 -14.77 2.77 -10.39
N THR A 80 -14.40 4.04 -10.50
CA THR A 80 -14.15 4.72 -11.77
C THR A 80 -12.74 5.30 -11.74
N GLN A 81 -11.88 4.88 -12.68
CA GLN A 81 -10.54 5.45 -12.80
C GLN A 81 -10.63 6.83 -13.47
N MET A 82 -10.05 7.84 -12.82
CA MET A 82 -10.00 9.21 -13.35
C MET A 82 -8.67 9.53 -14.04
N SER A 83 -7.58 9.00 -13.49
CA SER A 83 -6.22 9.21 -13.99
C SER A 83 -5.37 7.97 -13.72
N LEU A 84 -4.08 8.02 -14.03
CA LEU A 84 -3.16 6.91 -13.75
C LEU A 84 -3.12 6.57 -12.26
N THR A 85 -3.24 7.57 -11.38
CA THR A 85 -3.13 7.39 -9.93
C THR A 85 -4.45 7.59 -9.20
N ASP A 86 -5.46 8.20 -9.82
CA ASP A 86 -6.64 8.66 -9.11
C ASP A 86 -7.88 7.83 -9.48
N TYR A 87 -8.57 7.37 -8.44
CA TYR A 87 -9.72 6.49 -8.53
C TYR A 87 -10.88 7.05 -7.70
N LYS A 88 -12.08 7.11 -8.27
CA LYS A 88 -13.31 7.36 -7.52
C LYS A 88 -13.92 6.05 -7.09
N ILE A 89 -14.09 5.88 -5.78
CA ILE A 89 -14.81 4.73 -5.21
C ILE A 89 -16.19 5.17 -4.72
N ASN A 90 -17.20 4.35 -4.96
CA ASN A 90 -18.53 4.54 -4.38
C ASN A 90 -18.57 3.96 -2.96
N ILE A 91 -19.03 4.77 -2.01
CA ILE A 91 -19.18 4.38 -0.61
C ILE A 91 -20.65 4.01 -0.38
N PRO A 92 -20.95 2.82 0.17
CA PRO A 92 -22.31 2.46 0.50
C PRO A 92 -22.87 3.40 1.58
N LEU A 93 -24.14 3.81 1.45
CA LEU A 93 -24.76 4.82 2.32
C LEU A 93 -24.98 4.35 3.77
N GLU A 94 -25.10 3.05 3.99
CA GLU A 94 -25.53 2.44 5.25
C GLU A 94 -24.38 1.79 6.04
N ILE A 95 -23.15 2.27 5.87
CA ILE A 95 -22.00 1.70 6.59
C ILE A 95 -21.75 2.42 7.92
N ASP A 96 -21.44 1.65 8.97
CA ASP A 96 -20.82 2.19 10.18
C ASP A 96 -19.29 2.09 10.07
N LEU A 97 -18.60 3.23 10.06
CA LEU A 97 -17.14 3.30 9.99
C LEU A 97 -16.45 2.65 11.21
N ARG A 98 -17.17 2.43 12.31
CA ARG A 98 -16.70 1.66 13.46
C ARG A 98 -16.53 0.19 13.10
N ASP A 99 -17.37 -0.34 12.24
CA ASP A 99 -17.43 -1.76 11.92
C ASP A 99 -16.74 -2.11 10.60
N TYR A 100 -16.49 -1.13 9.73
CA TYR A 100 -15.95 -1.37 8.41
C TYR A 100 -14.56 -0.74 8.17
N GLU A 101 -13.78 -1.39 7.32
CA GLU A 101 -12.50 -0.89 6.81
C GLU A 101 -12.43 -0.97 5.30
N PHE A 102 -11.65 -0.07 4.72
CA PHE A 102 -11.49 0.04 3.27
C PHE A 102 -10.06 -0.33 2.87
N TRP A 103 -9.97 -1.14 1.83
CA TRP A 103 -8.72 -1.75 1.39
C TRP A 103 -8.56 -1.65 -0.12
N VAL A 104 -7.31 -1.50 -0.54
CA VAL A 104 -6.87 -1.69 -1.92
C VAL A 104 -6.24 -3.07 -2.04
N ILE A 105 -6.67 -3.83 -3.03
CA ILE A 105 -6.16 -5.16 -3.35
C ILE A 105 -5.35 -5.05 -4.64
N TYR A 106 -4.10 -5.53 -4.56
CA TYR A 106 -3.19 -5.67 -5.67
C TYR A 106 -3.12 -7.14 -6.09
N ASN A 107 -2.41 -7.43 -7.18
CA ASN A 107 -2.10 -8.81 -7.54
C ASN A 107 -1.25 -9.51 -6.45
N ASP A 108 -1.23 -10.85 -6.49
CA ASP A 108 -0.51 -11.69 -5.53
C ASP A 108 -0.95 -11.54 -4.07
N TYR A 109 -2.22 -11.18 -3.85
CA TYR A 109 -2.84 -11.01 -2.52
C TYR A 109 -2.17 -9.95 -1.63
N GLN A 110 -1.43 -9.02 -2.23
CA GLN A 110 -0.97 -7.85 -1.49
C GLN A 110 -2.14 -6.90 -1.28
N ASP A 111 -2.33 -6.45 -0.04
CA ASP A 111 -3.40 -5.53 0.32
C ASP A 111 -2.90 -4.36 1.17
N GLN A 112 -3.64 -3.26 1.13
CA GLN A 112 -3.34 -2.07 1.88
C GLN A 112 -4.59 -1.35 2.35
N LYS A 113 -4.65 -1.02 3.64
CA LYS A 113 -5.70 -0.16 4.19
C LYS A 113 -5.59 1.24 3.60
N ILE A 114 -6.71 1.80 3.16
CA ILE A 114 -6.76 3.14 2.59
C ILE A 114 -6.55 4.17 3.71
N GLU A 115 -5.51 4.99 3.58
CA GLU A 115 -5.21 6.04 4.55
C GLU A 115 -6.25 7.16 4.48
N ARG A 116 -6.57 7.77 5.63
CA ARG A 116 -7.40 8.98 5.78
C ARG A 116 -8.87 8.86 5.38
N ILE A 117 -9.33 7.69 4.91
CA ILE A 117 -10.72 7.50 4.46
C ILE A 117 -11.74 7.69 5.59
N GLU A 118 -11.47 7.14 6.77
CA GLU A 118 -12.36 7.27 7.94
C GLU A 118 -12.54 8.73 8.34
N LYS A 119 -11.45 9.52 8.29
CA LYS A 119 -11.50 10.97 8.56
C LYS A 119 -12.39 11.69 7.56
N LEU A 120 -12.19 11.45 6.27
CA LEU A 120 -12.97 12.10 5.22
C LEU A 120 -14.45 11.72 5.22
N LEU A 121 -14.79 10.51 5.66
CA LEU A 121 -16.19 10.05 5.73
C LEU A 121 -16.91 10.49 7.01
N SER A 122 -16.15 10.88 8.04
CA SER A 122 -16.69 11.44 9.30
C SER A 122 -16.90 12.96 9.25
N GLU A 123 -16.29 13.63 8.27
CA GLU A 123 -16.50 15.05 7.93
C GLU A 123 -17.77 15.24 7.06
#